data_AF-A0A9P5VSC3-F1
#
_entry.id   AF-A0A9P5VSC3-F1
#
_cell.length_a   1.000
_cell.length_b   1.000
_cell.length_c   1.000
_cell.angle_alpha   90.00
_cell.angle_beta   90.00
_cell.angle_gamma   90.00
#
_symmetry.space_group_name_H-M   'P 1'
#
loop_
_entity.id
_entity.type
_entity.pdbx_description
1 polymer ?
#
loop_
_entity_poly.entity_id
_entity_poly.type
_entity_poly.pdbx_seq_one_letter_code
_entity_poly.pdbx_strand_id
1 'polypeptide(L)'
;MPSITLNNPEDKATVKRFLSSPDTRIITATVARLYVAYPDPYQWTYSGIIGAVALVQTTNTFYLRIVDLLYGRGVVWEQELYTGFVYSQDKPFFHSFQTE
;
A
#
# COMPACT_ATOMS: atom_id res chain seq x y z
N MET A 1 -3.50 -16.92 10.43
CA MET A 1 -4.33 -17.02 9.22
C MET A 1 -3.45 -16.76 8.01
N PRO A 2 -3.51 -17.58 6.94
CA PRO A 2 -2.81 -17.26 5.70
C PRO A 2 -3.38 -15.95 5.14
N SER A 3 -2.52 -15.00 4.77
CA SER A 3 -2.95 -13.78 4.08
C SER A 3 -3.61 -14.18 2.75
N ILE A 4 -4.94 -13.99 2.67
CA ILE A 4 -5.80 -14.32 1.52
C ILE A 4 -5.67 -13.29 0.38
N THR A 5 -5.00 -12.17 0.64
CA THR A 5 -5.14 -10.93 -0.13
C THR A 5 -4.12 -10.77 -1.25
N LEU A 6 -3.02 -11.51 -1.23
CA LEU A 6 -2.06 -11.61 -2.33
C LEU A 6 -1.82 -13.10 -2.55
N ASN A 7 -2.30 -13.69 -3.66
CA ASN A 7 -2.31 -15.15 -3.83
C ASN A 7 -1.14 -15.68 -4.66
N ASN A 8 -0.54 -14.85 -5.50
CA ASN A 8 0.61 -15.22 -6.32
C ASN A 8 1.89 -15.39 -5.46
N PRO A 9 2.55 -16.55 -5.47
CA PRO A 9 3.80 -16.78 -4.74
C PRO A 9 4.96 -15.86 -5.17
N GLU A 10 5.05 -15.49 -6.44
CA GLU A 10 6.11 -14.60 -6.96
C GLU A 10 5.92 -13.17 -6.44
N ASP A 11 4.67 -12.69 -6.43
CA ASP A 11 4.33 -11.39 -5.85
C ASP A 11 4.63 -11.38 -4.35
N LYS A 12 4.29 -12.45 -3.63
CA LYS A 12 4.65 -12.61 -2.20
C LYS A 12 6.16 -12.55 -1.99
N ALA A 13 6.94 -13.22 -2.83
CA ALA A 13 8.39 -13.21 -2.74
C ALA A 13 8.96 -11.81 -2.99
N THR A 14 8.41 -11.10 -3.98
CA THR A 14 8.79 -9.71 -4.32
C THR A 14 8.48 -8.75 -3.16
N VAL A 15 7.27 -8.80 -2.60
CA VAL A 15 6.90 -7.99 -1.43
C VAL A 15 7.82 -8.28 -0.25
N LYS A 16 8.07 -9.56 0.05
CA LYS A 16 8.99 -9.92 1.13
C LYS A 16 10.40 -9.41 0.88
N ARG A 17 10.92 -9.54 -0.36
CA ARG A 17 12.26 -9.06 -0.72
C ARG A 17 12.45 -7.57 -0.44
N PHE A 18 11.44 -6.75 -0.71
CA PHE A 18 11.55 -5.29 -0.57
C PHE A 18 11.12 -4.75 0.79
N LEU A 19 10.28 -5.47 1.54
CA LEU A 19 9.72 -4.98 2.80
C LEU A 19 10.19 -5.74 4.05
N SER A 20 10.81 -6.91 3.92
CA SER A 20 11.27 -7.68 5.09
C SER A 20 12.57 -7.09 5.62
N SER A 21 12.50 -6.49 6.80
CA SER A 21 13.67 -6.09 7.58
C SER A 21 13.44 -6.43 9.06
N PRO A 22 14.49 -6.50 9.89
CA PRO A 22 14.34 -6.79 11.33
C PRO A 22 13.36 -5.85 12.04
N ASP A 23 13.31 -4.59 11.59
CA ASP A 23 12.49 -3.55 12.18
C ASP A 23 11.13 -3.38 11.48
N THR A 24 10.82 -4.16 10.44
CA THR A 24 9.58 -4.04 9.66
C THR A 24 8.82 -5.35 9.62
N ARG A 25 7.60 -5.34 10.16
CA ARG A 25 6.65 -6.45 10.10
C ARG A 25 5.58 -6.17 9.06
N ILE A 26 5.47 -7.06 8.07
CA ILE A 26 4.37 -7.03 7.10
C ILE A 26 3.11 -7.61 7.77
N ILE A 27 2.03 -6.82 7.83
CA ILE A 27 0.76 -7.25 8.42
C ILE A 27 -0.10 -7.92 7.36
N THR A 28 -0.29 -7.24 6.23
CA THR A 28 -1.04 -7.74 5.08
C THR A 28 -0.59 -7.04 3.80
N ALA A 29 -0.84 -7.67 2.64
CA ALA A 29 -0.56 -7.09 1.34
C ALA A 29 -1.63 -7.52 0.32
N THR A 30 -1.93 -6.66 -0.65
CA THR A 30 -2.83 -6.92 -1.77
C THR A 30 -2.45 -6.10 -2.99
N VAL A 31 -2.98 -6.44 -4.17
CA VAL A 31 -2.74 -5.65 -5.39
C VAL A 31 -3.66 -4.43 -5.41
N ALA A 32 -3.11 -3.25 -5.67
CA ALA A 32 -3.88 -2.01 -5.76
C ALA A 32 -3.32 -1.05 -6.81
N ARG A 33 -4.17 -0.09 -7.20
CA ARG A 33 -3.81 1.10 -7.99
C ARG A 33 -3.91 2.32 -7.10
N LEU A 34 -2.95 3.22 -7.19
CA LEU A 34 -2.99 4.48 -6.46
C LEU A 34 -3.69 5.54 -7.29
N TYR A 35 -4.70 6.17 -6.71
CA TYR A 35 -5.35 7.36 -7.25
C TYR A 35 -5.09 8.54 -6.31
N VAL A 36 -5.04 9.74 -6.87
CA VAL A 36 -4.85 11.00 -6.13
C VAL A 36 -5.94 12.00 -6.53
N ALA A 37 -6.48 12.73 -5.56
CA ALA A 37 -7.43 13.82 -5.77
C ALA A 37 -6.71 15.17 -5.71
N TYR A 38 -5.76 15.36 -6.64
CA TYR A 38 -4.97 16.58 -6.77
C TYR A 38 -4.69 16.85 -8.26
N PRO A 39 -4.72 18.12 -8.71
CA PRO A 39 -5.02 19.34 -7.95
C PRO A 39 -6.52 19.55 -7.65
N ASP A 40 -7.41 18.80 -8.30
CA ASP A 40 -8.85 18.87 -8.05
C ASP A 40 -9.27 17.85 -6.95
N PRO A 41 -9.72 18.31 -5.77
CA PRO A 41 -10.13 17.43 -4.67
C PRO A 41 -11.44 16.66 -4.95
N TYR A 42 -12.21 17.05 -5.97
CA TYR A 42 -13.46 16.40 -6.34
C TYR A 42 -13.27 15.30 -7.38
N GLN A 43 -12.07 15.13 -7.92
CA GLN A 43 -11.78 14.17 -8.97
C GLN A 43 -10.58 13.28 -8.64
N TRP A 44 -10.82 11.97 -8.58
CA TRP A 44 -9.75 10.98 -8.49
C TRP A 44 -9.07 10.77 -9.83
N THR A 45 -7.76 11.01 -9.87
CA THR A 45 -6.91 10.79 -11.04
C THR A 45 -5.95 9.64 -10.78
N TYR A 46 -5.81 8.73 -11.74
CA TYR A 46 -4.86 7.64 -11.62
C TYR A 46 -3.42 8.19 -11.60
N SER A 47 -2.65 7.82 -10.59
CA SER A 47 -1.27 8.30 -10.42
C SER A 47 -0.26 7.66 -11.39
N GLY A 48 -0.67 6.63 -12.13
CA GLY A 48 0.26 5.79 -12.90
C GLY A 48 0.89 4.66 -12.09
N ILE A 49 0.66 4.60 -10.76
CA ILE A 49 1.26 3.60 -9.87
C ILE A 49 0.29 2.43 -9.64
N ILE A 50 0.78 1.23 -9.95
CA ILE A 50 0.15 -0.06 -9.66
C ILE A 50 1.18 -1.00 -9.03
N GLY A 51 0.75 -1.79 -8.05
CA GLY A 51 1.62 -2.74 -7.38
C GLY A 51 0.95 -3.44 -6.21
N ALA A 52 1.75 -4.10 -5.38
CA ALA A 52 1.28 -4.64 -4.11
C ALA A 52 1.32 -3.54 -3.04
N VAL A 53 0.15 -3.07 -2.60
CA VAL A 53 0.05 -2.27 -1.38
C VAL A 53 0.17 -3.18 -0.16
N ALA A 54 1.03 -2.83 0.77
CA ALA A 54 1.25 -3.53 2.01
C ALA A 54 1.06 -2.59 3.20
N LEU A 55 0.33 -3.06 4.20
CA LEU A 55 0.32 -2.45 5.52
C LEU A 55 1.49 -3.06 6.31
N VAL A 56 2.44 -2.22 6.70
CA VAL A 56 3.61 -2.61 7.46
C VAL A 56 3.66 -1.87 8.79
N GLN A 57 4.14 -2.55 9.82
CA GLN A 57 4.43 -1.99 11.13
C GLN A 57 5.94 -1.87 11.29
N THR A 58 6.42 -0.70 11.69
CA THR A 58 7.79 -0.50 12.18
C THR A 58 7.78 -0.33 13.70
N THR A 59 8.90 0.05 14.32
CA THR A 59 9.03 0.14 15.79
C THR A 59 7.92 0.97 16.44
N ASN A 60 7.55 2.12 15.88
CA ASN A 60 6.64 3.08 16.50
C ASN A 60 5.50 3.58 15.60
N THR A 61 5.42 3.13 14.35
CA THR A 61 4.46 3.67 13.38
C THR A 61 4.04 2.62 12.37
N PHE A 62 3.02 2.93 11.57
CA PHE A 62 2.56 2.09 10.47
C PHE A 62 2.76 2.82 9.15
N TYR A 63 3.05 2.06 8.10
CA TYR A 63 3.10 2.59 6.74
C TYR A 63 2.18 1.80 5.83
N LEU A 64 1.58 2.49 4.86
CA LEU A 64 1.16 1.88 3.61
C LEU A 64 2.30 2.05 2.60
N ARG A 65 2.76 0.94 2.01
CA ARG A 65 3.81 0.95 0.98
C ARG A 65 3.34 0.21 -0.25
N ILE A 66 3.56 0.76 -1.44
CA ILE A 66 3.31 0.06 -2.71
C ILE A 66 4.64 -0.44 -3.26
N VAL A 67 4.73 -1.75 -3.46
CA VAL A 67 5.85 -2.42 -4.13
C VAL A 67 5.49 -2.66 -5.60
N ASP A 68 6.38 -2.28 -6.49
CA ASP A 68 6.24 -2.55 -7.92
C ASP A 68 6.40 -4.03 -8.23
N LEU A 69 5.34 -4.63 -8.77
CA LEU A 69 5.30 -6.04 -9.17
C LEU A 69 5.68 -6.25 -10.64
N LEU A 70 5.64 -5.22 -11.48
CA LEU A 70 5.81 -5.34 -12.93
C LEU A 70 7.29 -5.28 -13.33
N TYR A 71 8.02 -4.32 -12.76
CA TYR A 71 9.41 -4.06 -13.12
C TYR A 71 10.39 -4.29 -11.96
N GLY A 72 9.89 -4.71 -10.80
CA GLY A 72 10.71 -5.00 -9.64
C GLY A 72 11.51 -3.79 -9.14
N ARG A 73 11.00 -2.56 -9.33
CA ARG A 73 11.66 -1.31 -8.92
C ARG A 73 11.71 -1.11 -7.39
N GLY A 74 11.11 -2.01 -6.63
CA GLY A 74 11.02 -1.92 -5.17
C GLY A 74 9.82 -1.11 -4.71
N VAL A 75 9.98 -0.35 -3.63
CA VAL A 75 8.93 0.52 -3.09
C VAL A 75 8.82 1.75 -3.98
N VAL A 76 7.66 1.94 -4.60
CA VAL A 76 7.39 3.05 -5.54
C VAL A 76 6.49 4.13 -4.94
N TRP A 77 5.89 3.87 -3.79
CA TRP A 77 5.10 4.83 -3.03
C TRP A 77 5.03 4.42 -1.57
N GLU A 78 5.03 5.39 -0.66
CA GLU A 78 4.82 5.18 0.76
C GLU A 78 4.01 6.30 1.40
N GLN A 79 3.27 5.95 2.46
CA GLN A 79 2.54 6.86 3.32
C GLN A 79 2.67 6.40 4.76
N GLU A 80 3.15 7.29 5.63
CA GLU A 80 3.10 7.08 7.07
C GLU A 80 1.68 7.30 7.60
N LEU A 81 1.24 6.43 8.52
CA LEU A 81 -0.05 6.58 9.18
C LEU A 81 0.11 7.42 10.45
N TYR A 82 -0.54 8.59 10.44
CA TYR A 82 -0.56 9.50 11.58
C TYR A 82 -1.57 9.07 12.67
N THR A 83 -1.43 9.64 13.86
CA THR A 83 -2.38 9.42 14.95
C THR A 83 -3.74 10.03 14.60
N GLY A 84 -4.81 9.24 14.69
CA GLY A 84 -6.14 9.69 14.25
C GLY A 84 -6.38 9.48 12.75
N PHE A 85 -5.59 8.62 12.09
CA PHE A 85 -5.81 8.21 10.70
C PHE A 85 -7.27 7.86 10.42
N VAL A 86 -7.89 8.58 9.49
CA VAL A 86 -9.26 8.34 9.05
C VAL A 86 -9.23 7.55 7.75
N TYR A 87 -9.85 6.37 7.78
CA TYR A 87 -9.97 5.48 6.64
C TYR A 87 -11.43 5.37 6.21
N SER A 88 -11.70 5.63 4.93
CA SER A 88 -13.03 5.48 4.34
C SER A 88 -13.06 4.40 3.26
N GLN A 89 -14.21 3.77 3.13
CA GLN A 89 -14.53 2.85 2.05
C GLN A 89 -15.95 3.15 1.55
N ASP A 90 -16.08 4.22 0.79
CA ASP A 90 -17.38 4.65 0.27
C ASP A 90 -17.90 3.74 -0.87
N LYS A 91 -16.99 3.00 -1.52
CA LYS A 91 -17.32 2.07 -2.62
C LYS A 91 -16.58 0.75 -2.45
N PRO A 92 -17.13 -0.37 -2.97
CA PRO A 92 -16.41 -1.63 -3.03
C PRO A 92 -15.05 -1.48 -3.73
N PHE A 93 -13.99 -2.03 -3.13
CA PHE A 93 -12.62 -2.02 -3.65
C PHE A 93 -12.00 -0.62 -3.86
N PHE A 94 -12.62 0.42 -3.32
CA PHE A 94 -12.09 1.78 -3.35
C PHE A 94 -11.99 2.30 -1.92
N HIS A 95 -10.75 2.46 -1.48
CA HIS A 95 -10.43 2.92 -0.15
C HIS A 95 -9.74 4.27 -0.24
N SER A 96 -10.15 5.21 0.60
CA SER A 96 -9.65 6.58 0.60
C SER A 96 -9.25 7.00 2.00
N PHE A 97 -8.26 7.88 2.07
CA PHE A 97 -7.77 8.50 3.28
C PHE A 97 -7.16 9.84 2.90
N GLN A 98 -7.08 10.74 3.87
CA GLN A 98 -6.42 12.02 3.68
C GLN A 98 -4.90 11.86 3.76
N THR A 99 -4.20 12.51 2.83
CA THR A 99 -2.75 12.69 2.84
C THR A 99 -2.44 14.17 3.09
N GLU A 100 -1.27 14.45 3.65
CA GLU A 100 -0.75 15.84 3.74
C GLU A 100 -0.15 16.29 2.40
#